data_AF-A0A094EXI1-F1
#
_entry.id   AF-A0A094EXI1-F1
#
_cell.length_a   1.000
_cell.length_b   1.000
_cell.length_c   1.000
_cell.angle_alpha   90.00
_cell.angle_beta   90.00
_cell.angle_gamma   90.00
#
_symmetry.space_group_name_H-M   'P 1'
#
loop_
_entity.id
_entity.type
_entity.pdbx_description
1 polymer ?
#
loop_
_entity_poly.entity_id
_entity_poly.type
_entity_poly.pdbx_seq_one_letter_code
_entity_poly.pdbx_strand_id
1 'polypeptide(L)' 'MPENKGDREFDIVLVGATGYTGALAAVHIAEHLPTNLKWVIAGRSGAKLDALAAKLKTVGHDRLQPSTIQLHDNGEL' A
#
# COMPACT_ATOMS: atom_id res chain seq x y z
N MET A 1 18.02 3.15 22.07
CA MET A 1 18.05 1.94 21.22
C MET A 1 18.48 2.39 19.84
N PRO A 2 19.55 1.84 19.23
CA PRO A 2 19.94 2.24 17.89
C PRO A 2 19.02 1.48 16.92
N GLU A 3 18.00 2.14 16.39
CA GLU A 3 17.18 1.50 15.36
C GLU A 3 17.98 1.52 14.05
N ASN A 4 18.32 0.32 13.60
CA ASN A 4 18.98 0.05 12.34
C ASN A 4 18.06 0.49 11.18
N LYS A 5 18.07 1.80 10.92
CA LYS A 5 17.39 2.47 9.81
C LYS A 5 18.29 2.32 8.59
N GLY A 6 18.56 1.07 8.21
CA GLY A 6 18.98 0.76 6.85
C GLY A 6 18.00 1.40 5.89
N ASP A 7 18.48 1.74 4.69
CA ASP A 7 17.83 2.54 3.64
C ASP A 7 16.52 1.92 3.12
N ARG A 8 15.51 1.84 4.00
CA ARG A 8 14.19 1.27 3.72
C ARG A 8 13.36 2.35 3.04
N GLU A 9 13.05 2.12 1.77
CA GLU A 9 12.26 3.04 0.94
C GLU A 9 10.84 3.23 1.47
N PHE A 10 10.27 2.18 2.08
CA PHE A 10 8.89 2.16 2.59
C PHE A 10 8.84 1.75 4.06
N ASP A 11 7.89 2.35 4.77
CA ASP A 11 7.54 2.02 6.16
C ASP A 11 6.61 0.79 6.22
N ILE A 12 5.69 0.65 5.26
CA ILE A 12 4.69 -0.43 5.19
C ILE A 12 4.48 -0.90 3.75
N VAL A 13 4.41 -2.22 3.57
CA VAL A 13 3.94 -2.86 2.32
C VAL A 13 2.72 -3.74 2.65
N LEU A 14 1.56 -3.38 2.11
CA LEU A 14 0.32 -4.13 2.29
C LEU A 14 0.11 -5.12 1.13
N VAL A 15 0.45 -6.38 1.36
CA VAL A 15 0.25 -7.46 0.38
C VAL A 15 -1.18 -8.00 0.45
N GLY A 16 -1.80 -8.22 -0.71
CA GLY A 16 -3.20 -8.63 -0.79
C GLY A 16 -4.18 -7.47 -0.62
N ALA A 17 -3.74 -6.24 -0.88
CA ALA A 17 -4.50 -5.02 -0.68
C ALA A 17 -5.84 -4.99 -1.44
N THR A 18 -5.93 -5.70 -2.57
CA THR A 18 -7.16 -5.76 -3.38
C THR A 18 -8.14 -6.86 -2.94
N GLY A 19 -7.81 -7.63 -1.90
CA GLY A 19 -8.73 -8.59 -1.26
C GLY A 19 -9.72 -7.88 -0.34
N TYR A 20 -10.71 -8.61 0.20
CA TYR A 20 -11.74 -8.03 1.06
C TYR A 20 -11.14 -7.35 2.30
N THR A 21 -10.40 -8.11 3.12
CA THR A 21 -9.74 -7.58 4.32
C THR A 21 -8.65 -6.58 3.98
N GLY A 22 -7.88 -6.84 2.92
CA GLY A 22 -6.81 -5.95 2.47
C GLY A 22 -7.32 -4.56 2.10
N ALA A 23 -8.47 -4.47 1.44
CA ALA A 23 -9.05 -3.19 1.05
C ALA A 23 -9.51 -2.38 2.26
N LEU A 24 -10.08 -3.05 3.28
CA LEU A 24 -10.46 -2.41 4.54
C LEU A 24 -9.23 -1.94 5.32
N ALA A 25 -8.17 -2.76 5.37
CA ALA A 25 -6.92 -2.37 5.99
C ALA A 25 -6.28 -1.16 5.28
N ALA A 26 -6.32 -1.11 3.94
CA ALA A 26 -5.80 0.02 3.18
C ALA A 26 -6.56 1.33 3.49
N VAL A 27 -7.89 1.27 3.60
CA VAL A 27 -8.71 2.42 4.02
C VAL A 27 -8.36 2.84 5.45
N HIS A 28 -8.25 1.88 6.36
CA HIS A 28 -7.88 2.16 7.74
C HIS A 28 -6.51 2.86 7.84
N ILE A 29 -5.53 2.42 7.04
CA ILE A 29 -4.23 3.09 6.93
C ILE A 29 -4.39 4.52 6.39
N ALA A 30 -5.20 4.72 5.35
CA ALA A 30 -5.43 6.02 4.73
C ALA A 30 -6.15 7.03 5.66
N GLU A 31 -6.94 6.55 6.61
CA GLU A 31 -7.70 7.40 7.54
C GLU A 31 -6.94 7.70 8.85
N HIS A 32 -6.15 6.75 9.35
CA HIS A 32 -5.68 6.81 10.75
C HIS A 32 -4.16 6.92 10.91
N LEU A 33 -3.37 6.49 9.92
CA LEU A 33 -1.90 6.56 10.01
C LEU A 33 -1.37 7.94 9.60
N PRO A 34 -0.14 8.30 10.04
CA PRO A 34 0.47 9.58 9.70
C PRO A 34 0.43 9.91 8.21
N THR A 35 0.19 11.17 7.88
CA THR A 35 0.04 11.64 6.48
C THR A 35 1.35 11.57 5.69
N ASN A 36 2.49 11.49 6.37
CA ASN A 36 3.83 11.36 5.80
C ASN A 36 4.33 9.90 5.70
N LEU A 37 3.47 8.91 5.96
CA LEU A 37 3.80 7.49 5.82
C LEU A 37 4.18 7.15 4.37
N LYS A 38 5.35 6.54 4.16
CA LYS A 38 5.75 5.97 2.86
C LYS A 38 5.29 4.52 2.81
N TRP A 39 4.34 4.20 1.95
CA TRP A 39 3.74 2.88 1.94
C TRP A 39 3.31 2.42 0.55
N VAL A 40 3.09 1.11 0.45
CA VAL A 40 2.78 0.42 -0.81
C VAL A 40 1.54 -0.45 -0.64
N ILE A 41 0.68 -0.48 -1.65
CA ILE A 41 -0.35 -1.52 -1.82
C ILE A 41 0.08 -2.51 -2.91
N ALA A 42 0.05 -3.79 -2.59
CA ALA A 42 0.48 -4.85 -3.49
C ALA A 42 -0.59 -5.91 -3.72
N GLY A 43 -0.68 -6.43 -4.95
CA GLY A 43 -1.69 -7.39 -5.37
C GLY A 43 -1.50 -7.89 -6.79
N ARG A 44 -2.23 -8.94 -7.19
CA ARG A 44 -2.04 -9.60 -8.50
C ARG A 44 -2.71 -8.91 -9.68
N SER A 45 -3.63 -7.98 -9.42
CA SER A 45 -4.41 -7.30 -10.46
C SER A 45 -4.10 -5.81 -10.46
N GLY A 46 -3.34 -5.34 -11.45
CA GLY A 46 -3.02 -3.93 -11.65
C GLY A 46 -4.27 -3.06 -11.68
N ALA A 47 -5.27 -3.42 -12.48
CA ALA A 47 -6.53 -2.68 -12.57
C ALA A 47 -7.24 -2.51 -11.21
N LYS A 48 -7.22 -3.54 -10.34
CA LYS A 48 -7.79 -3.44 -8.99
C LYS A 48 -6.92 -2.59 -8.06
N LEU A 49 -5.60 -2.61 -8.23
CA LEU A 49 -4.68 -1.75 -7.48
C LEU A 49 -4.89 -0.28 -7.85
N ASP A 50 -5.03 0.04 -9.13
CA ASP A 50 -5.27 1.40 -9.61
C ASP A 50 -6.62 1.93 -9.10
N ALA A 51 -7.66 1.10 -9.17
CA ALA A 51 -8.97 1.45 -8.62
C ALA A 51 -8.92 1.68 -7.10
N LEU A 52 -8.17 0.84 -6.37
CA LEU A 52 -7.97 1.03 -4.93
C LEU A 52 -7.18 2.30 -4.63
N ALA A 53 -6.08 2.57 -5.35
CA ALA A 53 -5.28 3.79 -5.18
C ALA A 53 -6.12 5.05 -5.44
N ALA A 54 -6.92 5.06 -6.51
CA ALA A 54 -7.84 6.15 -6.81
C ALA A 54 -8.85 6.36 -5.68
N LYS A 55 -9.44 5.28 -5.13
CA LYS A 55 -10.33 5.35 -3.97
C LYS A 55 -9.61 5.95 -2.75
N LEU A 56 -8.42 5.46 -2.41
CA LEU A 56 -7.67 5.93 -1.23
C LEU A 56 -7.32 7.42 -1.33
N LYS A 57 -7.05 7.93 -2.54
CA LYS A 57 -6.85 9.36 -2.77
C LYS A 57 -8.06 10.22 -2.43
N THR A 58 -9.27 9.69 -2.59
CA THR A 58 -10.50 10.39 -2.18
C THR A 58 -10.69 10.38 -0.66
N VAL A 59 -10.20 9.35 0.02
CA VAL A 59 -10.28 9.18 1.48
C VAL A 59 -9.26 10.09 2.20
N GLY A 60 -8.03 10.15 1.70
CA GLY A 60 -6.98 11.00 2.23
C GLY A 60 -6.26 11.72 1.10
N HIS A 61 -6.78 12.88 0.67
CA HIS A 61 -6.16 13.65 -0.41
C HIS A 61 -4.92 14.43 0.04
N ASP A 62 -4.84 14.82 1.32
CA ASP A 62 -3.75 15.61 1.91
C ASP A 62 -2.68 14.73 2.60
N ARG A 63 -2.30 13.63 1.94
CA ARG A 63 -1.27 12.70 2.44
C ARG A 63 -0.45 12.11 1.30
N LEU A 64 0.68 11.51 1.65
CA LEU A 64 1.43 10.66 0.73
C LEU A 64 0.56 9.47 0.32
N GLN A 65 0.36 9.36 -0.99
CA GLN A 65 -0.44 8.31 -1.60
C GLN A 65 0.39 7.01 -1.66
N PRO A 66 -0.26 5.85 -1.54
CA PRO A 66 0.47 4.58 -1.64
C PRO A 66 1.01 4.40 -3.07
N SER A 67 2.25 3.93 -3.18
CA SER A 67 2.72 3.35 -4.44
C SER A 67 2.02 2.01 -4.69
N THR A 68 1.90 1.61 -5.95
CA THR A 68 1.33 0.32 -6.34
C THR A 68 2.43 -0.64 -6.78
N ILE A 69 2.34 -1.90 -6.36
CA ILE A 69 3.17 -2.99 -6.87
C ILE A 69 2.27 -4.11 -7.34
N GLN A 70 2.25 -4.35 -8.65
CA GLN A 70 1.62 -5.55 -9.19
C GLN A 70 2.54 -6.75 -8.93
N LEU A 71 2.00 -7.74 -8.22
CA LEU A 71 2.69 -9.01 -8.00
C LEU A 71 2.41 -9.93 -9.17
N HIS A 72 3.47 -10.44 -9.76
CA HIS A 72 3.42 -11.48 -10.77
C HIS A 72 3.66 -12.81 -10.06
N ASP A 73 2.89 -13.85 -10.41
CA ASP A 73 3.29 -15.20 -10.05
C ASP A 73 4.56 -15.50 -10.83
N ASN A 74 5.70 -15.40 -10.18
CA ASN A 74 6.97 -15.82 -10.73
C ASN A 74 6.98 -17.35 -10.74
N GLY A 75 6.39 -17.94 -11.77
CA GLY A 75 6.32 -19.38 -11.99
C GLY A 75 7.63 -20.00 -12.49
N GLU A 76 8.74 -19.82 -11.77
CA GLU A 76 10.00 -20.60 -11.86
C GLU A 76 10.70 -20.55 -10.48
N LEU A 77 11.07 -21.66 -9.80
CA LEU A 77 10.93 -23.12 -10.00
C LEU A 77 10.35 -23.76 -8.73
#